data_AF-A0A086AAA0-F1
#
_entry.id   AF-A0A086AAA0-F1
#
_cell.length_a   1.000
_cell.length_b   1.000
_cell.length_c   1.000
_cell.angle_alpha   90.00
_cell.angle_beta   90.00
_cell.angle_gamma   90.00
#
_symmetry.space_group_name_H-M   'P 1'
#
loop_
_entity.id
_entity.type
_entity.pdbx_description
1 polymer ?
#
loop_
_entity_poly.entity_id
_entity_poly.type
_entity_poly.pdbx_seq_one_letter_code
_entity_poly.pdbx_strand_id
1 'polypeptide(L)'
;MKKTIIIISSILLLIVISFTIYWNLPITVTRSSDIQFGNGLIQHIETYRKINKKLPENNDWKTLDQLGFKKVDLGTQPDYKTDNNGNYELVYFDSFDGPYLMWNSKEKDWGIDFPKIYK
;
A
#
# COMPACT_ATOMS: atom_id res chain seq x y z
N MET A 1 -24.12 -37.50 21.53
CA MET A 1 -24.24 -36.16 22.14
C MET A 1 -22.89 -35.63 22.65
N LYS A 2 -22.25 -36.21 23.67
CA LYS A 2 -20.95 -35.70 24.20
C LYS A 2 -19.84 -35.59 23.14
N LYS A 3 -19.65 -36.63 22.31
CA LYS A 3 -18.65 -36.63 21.22
C LYS A 3 -18.94 -35.53 20.17
N THR A 4 -20.21 -35.34 19.83
CA THR A 4 -20.65 -34.30 18.90
C THR A 4 -20.38 -32.89 19.44
N ILE A 5 -20.65 -32.67 20.73
CA ILE A 5 -20.37 -31.39 21.41
C ILE A 5 -18.86 -31.10 21.41
N ILE A 6 -18.02 -32.12 21.69
CA ILE A 6 -16.56 -31.96 21.66
C ILE A 6 -16.09 -31.59 20.25
N ILE A 7 -16.55 -32.29 19.22
CA ILE A 7 -16.18 -32.00 17.83
C ILE A 7 -16.56 -30.57 17.43
N ILE A 8 -17.81 -30.16 17.71
CA ILE A 8 -18.28 -28.79 17.41
C ILE A 8 -17.45 -27.76 18.16
N SER A 9 -17.15 -28.00 19.44
CA SER A 9 -16.34 -27.09 20.27
C SER A 9 -14.90 -26.99 19.74
N SER A 10 -14.31 -28.10 19.30
CA SER A 10 -12.98 -28.12 18.69
C SER A 10 -12.94 -27.35 17.36
N ILE A 11 -13.97 -27.47 16.52
CA ILE A 11 -14.07 -26.72 15.26
C ILE A 11 -14.21 -25.22 15.55
N LEU A 12 -15.07 -24.83 16.49
CA LEU A 12 -15.23 -23.43 16.89
C LEU A 12 -13.93 -22.84 17.42
N LEU A 13 -13.21 -23.60 18.26
CA LEU A 13 -11.90 -23.19 18.77
C LEU A 13 -10.90 -22.96 17.64
N LEU A 14 -10.86 -23.87 16.66
CA LEU A 14 -9.97 -23.75 15.50
C LEU A 14 -10.28 -22.51 14.67
N ILE A 15 -11.57 -22.21 14.43
CA ILE A 15 -11.99 -21.00 13.71
C ILE A 15 -11.51 -19.73 14.44
N VAL A 16 -11.69 -19.65 15.76
CA VAL A 16 -11.24 -18.50 16.56
C VAL A 16 -9.72 -18.32 16.50
N ILE A 17 -8.97 -19.42 16.59
CA ILE A 17 -7.50 -19.39 16.48
C ILE A 17 -7.08 -18.90 15.10
N SER A 18 -7.66 -19.46 14.03
CA SER A 18 -7.36 -19.04 12.66
C SER A 18 -7.67 -17.57 12.41
N PHE A 19 -8.81 -17.08 12.92
CA PHE A 19 -9.18 -15.68 12.80
C PHE A 19 -8.21 -14.77 13.57
N THR A 20 -7.80 -15.17 14.77
CA THR A 20 -6.81 -14.44 15.57
C THR A 20 -5.46 -14.36 14.87
N ILE A 21 -5.00 -15.46 14.26
CA ILE A 21 -3.75 -15.47 13.50
C ILE A 21 -3.86 -14.53 12.30
N TYR A 22 -4.95 -14.62 11.53
CA TYR A 22 -5.16 -13.79 10.35
C TYR A 22 -5.11 -12.28 10.66
N TRP A 23 -5.76 -11.85 11.75
CA TRP A 23 -5.77 -10.45 12.17
C TRP A 23 -4.42 -9.93 12.67
N ASN A 24 -3.53 -10.83 13.13
CA ASN A 24 -2.18 -10.47 13.60
C ASN A 24 -1.10 -10.66 12.54
N LEU A 25 -1.45 -10.97 11.30
CA LEU A 25 -0.46 -11.10 10.23
C LEU A 25 0.14 -9.71 9.90
N PRO A 26 1.46 -9.65 9.65
CA PRO A 26 2.11 -8.41 9.27
C PRO A 26 1.61 -7.93 7.91
N ILE A 27 1.61 -6.61 7.71
CA ILE A 27 1.12 -5.98 6.48
C ILE A 27 1.90 -6.40 5.24
N THR A 28 3.17 -6.78 5.42
CA THR A 28 4.02 -7.32 4.36
C THR A 28 3.46 -8.60 3.76
N VAL A 29 2.70 -9.38 4.53
CA VAL A 29 2.03 -10.61 4.08
C VAL A 29 0.64 -10.27 3.53
N THR A 30 -0.19 -9.56 4.30
CA THR A 30 -1.58 -9.30 3.92
C THR A 30 -1.70 -8.39 2.70
N ARG A 31 -0.71 -7.52 2.46
CA ARG A 31 -0.64 -6.58 1.33
C ARG A 31 0.54 -6.83 0.39
N SER A 32 1.07 -8.06 0.37
CA SER A 32 2.29 -8.40 -0.38
C SER A 32 2.21 -8.02 -1.86
N SER A 33 1.07 -8.23 -2.53
CA SER A 33 0.91 -7.92 -3.95
C SER A 33 0.99 -6.41 -4.23
N ASP A 34 0.35 -5.61 -3.38
CA ASP A 34 0.36 -4.16 -3.52
C ASP A 34 1.76 -3.61 -3.25
N ILE A 35 2.40 -4.06 -2.17
CA ILE A 35 3.77 -3.69 -1.81
C ILE A 35 4.73 -4.05 -2.95
N GLN A 36 4.59 -5.23 -3.56
CA GLN A 36 5.43 -5.64 -4.69
C GLN A 36 5.24 -4.71 -5.90
N PHE A 37 4.00 -4.37 -6.24
CA PHE A 37 3.70 -3.43 -7.33
C PHE A 37 4.26 -2.03 -7.03
N GLY A 38 3.98 -1.51 -5.83
CA GLY A 38 4.48 -0.21 -5.36
C GLY A 38 6.00 -0.12 -5.34
N ASN A 39 6.69 -1.19 -4.93
CA ASN A 39 8.15 -1.27 -4.98
C ASN A 39 8.70 -1.13 -6.42
N GLY A 40 7.99 -1.68 -7.41
CA GLY A 40 8.32 -1.46 -8.83
C GLY A 40 8.22 0.01 -9.22
N LEU A 41 7.14 0.68 -8.82
CA LEU A 41 6.95 2.12 -9.06
C LEU A 41 8.02 2.97 -8.38
N ILE A 42 8.35 2.66 -7.12
CA ILE A 42 9.43 3.31 -6.35
C ILE A 42 10.75 3.21 -7.11
N GLN A 43 11.10 2.01 -7.59
CA GLN A 43 12.34 1.82 -8.36
C GLN A 43 12.37 2.68 -9.63
N HIS A 44 11.26 2.76 -10.36
CA HIS A 44 11.16 3.61 -11.55
C HIS A 44 11.25 5.10 -11.22
N ILE A 45 10.57 5.56 -10.15
CA ILE A 45 10.65 6.95 -9.67
C ILE A 45 12.09 7.31 -9.28
N GLU A 46 12.77 6.45 -8.52
CA GLU A 46 14.16 6.72 -8.10
C GLU A 46 15.11 6.74 -9.30
N THR A 47 14.87 5.90 -10.30
CA THR A 47 15.63 5.89 -11.55
C THR A 47 15.41 7.19 -12.32
N TYR A 48 14.15 7.60 -12.48
CA TYR A 48 13.77 8.88 -13.09
C TYR A 48 14.43 10.05 -12.36
N ARG A 49 14.38 10.07 -11.02
CA ARG A 49 14.98 11.11 -10.19
C ARG A 49 16.49 11.22 -10.41
N LYS A 50 17.19 10.08 -10.49
CA LYS A 50 18.65 10.05 -10.73
C LYS A 50 19.02 10.65 -12.09
N ILE A 51 18.24 10.36 -13.12
CA ILE A 51 18.46 10.81 -14.51
C ILE A 51 18.09 12.29 -14.67
N ASN A 52 16.88 12.66 -14.26
CA ASN A 52 16.29 13.98 -14.52
C ASN A 52 16.60 15.01 -13.42
N LYS A 53 17.21 14.59 -12.31
CA LYS A 53 17.51 15.42 -11.12
C LYS A 53 16.28 16.03 -10.44
N LYS A 54 15.08 15.55 -10.77
CA LYS A 54 13.80 15.94 -10.18
C LYS A 54 12.86 14.76 -10.09
N LEU A 55 11.87 14.85 -9.21
CA LEU A 55 10.75 13.90 -9.18
C LEU A 55 9.83 14.12 -10.39
N PRO A 56 9.10 13.09 -10.85
CA PRO A 56 8.04 13.27 -11.83
C PRO A 56 6.96 14.21 -11.27
N GLU A 57 6.38 15.05 -12.13
CA GLU A 57 5.33 15.98 -11.71
C GLU A 57 4.02 15.22 -11.44
N ASN A 58 3.28 15.59 -10.39
CA ASN A 58 2.05 14.89 -9.97
C ASN A 58 0.98 14.83 -11.08
N ASN A 59 0.94 15.82 -11.96
CA ASN A 59 -0.05 15.94 -13.04
C ASN A 59 0.51 15.55 -14.43
N ASP A 60 1.76 15.11 -14.52
CA ASP A 60 2.36 14.66 -15.78
C ASP A 60 2.00 13.20 -16.03
N TRP A 61 0.76 12.99 -16.48
CA TRP A 61 0.24 11.65 -16.74
C TRP A 61 1.05 10.86 -17.75
N LYS A 62 1.67 11.51 -18.72
CA LYS A 62 2.49 10.83 -19.72
C LYS A 62 3.73 10.23 -19.05
N THR A 63 4.40 11.00 -18.20
CA THR A 63 5.54 10.49 -17.44
C THR A 63 5.10 9.42 -16.45
N LEU A 64 4.00 9.60 -15.73
CA LEU A 64 3.53 8.62 -14.74
C LEU A 64 3.12 7.28 -15.39
N ASP A 65 2.43 7.31 -16.53
CA ASP A 65 2.10 6.11 -17.31
C ASP A 65 3.37 5.34 -17.75
N GLN A 66 4.39 6.06 -18.22
CA GLN A 66 5.69 5.47 -18.58
C GLN A 66 6.42 4.84 -17.37
N LEU A 67 6.20 5.37 -16.17
CA LEU A 67 6.73 4.80 -14.92
C LEU A 67 5.91 3.60 -14.42
N GLY A 68 4.78 3.28 -15.06
CA GLY A 68 3.94 2.13 -14.77
C GLY A 68 2.73 2.42 -13.88
N PHE A 69 2.43 3.69 -13.61
CA PHE A 69 1.22 4.06 -12.88
C PHE A 69 -0.03 3.75 -13.71
N LYS A 70 -1.05 3.22 -13.05
CA LYS A 70 -2.37 3.02 -13.65
C LYS A 70 -3.22 4.26 -13.40
N LYS A 71 -3.78 4.84 -14.45
CA LYS A 71 -4.73 5.94 -14.34
C LYS A 71 -6.09 5.43 -13.83
N VAL A 72 -6.65 6.16 -12.88
CA VAL A 72 -8.03 5.99 -12.37
C VAL A 72 -8.75 7.33 -12.43
N ASP A 73 -10.06 7.35 -12.20
CA ASP A 73 -10.90 8.54 -12.39
C ASP A 73 -10.39 9.79 -11.64
N LEU A 74 -9.78 9.61 -10.46
CA LEU A 74 -9.32 10.70 -9.60
C LEU A 74 -7.78 10.86 -9.53
N GLY A 75 -7.01 10.14 -10.36
CA GLY A 75 -5.54 10.21 -10.32
C GLY A 75 -4.87 8.92 -10.77
N THR A 76 -3.98 8.38 -9.93
CA THR A 76 -3.33 7.10 -10.15
C THR A 76 -3.65 6.09 -9.05
N GLN A 77 -3.41 4.81 -9.32
CA GLN A 77 -3.48 3.75 -8.32
C GLN A 77 -2.14 2.98 -8.27
N PRO A 78 -1.36 3.09 -7.17
CA PRO A 78 -1.57 3.97 -6.01
C PRO A 78 -1.50 5.46 -6.39
N ASP A 79 -2.09 6.30 -5.56
CA ASP A 79 -2.02 7.75 -5.71
C ASP A 79 -0.58 8.22 -5.45
N TYR A 80 -0.11 9.16 -6.27
CA TYR A 80 1.26 9.69 -6.19
C TYR A 80 1.24 11.17 -5.85
N LYS A 81 1.92 11.53 -4.77
CA LYS A 81 2.06 12.92 -4.33
C LYS A 81 3.48 13.25 -3.95
N THR A 82 3.92 14.45 -4.30
CA THR A 82 5.23 15.01 -3.97
C THR A 82 5.11 16.22 -3.05
N ASP A 83 6.10 16.41 -2.19
CA ASP A 83 6.29 17.65 -1.45
C ASP A 83 7.33 18.57 -2.14
N ASN A 84 7.47 19.80 -1.64
CA ASN A 84 8.46 20.75 -2.16
C ASN A 84 9.91 20.42 -1.78
N ASN A 85 10.12 19.42 -0.93
CA ASN A 85 11.43 19.06 -0.38
C ASN A 85 12.04 17.84 -1.09
N GLY A 86 11.41 17.38 -2.18
CA GLY A 86 11.86 16.22 -2.94
C GLY A 86 11.54 14.89 -2.25
N ASN A 87 10.49 14.85 -1.42
CA ASN A 87 9.89 13.63 -0.92
C ASN A 87 8.59 13.34 -1.67
N TYR A 88 8.17 12.08 -1.63
CA TYR A 88 6.92 11.64 -2.21
C TYR A 88 6.27 10.54 -1.39
N GLU A 89 4.99 10.34 -1.66
CA GLU A 89 4.17 9.28 -1.10
C GLU A 89 3.49 8.48 -2.21
N LEU A 90 3.30 7.19 -1.94
CA LEU A 90 2.37 6.33 -2.67
C LEU A 90 1.27 5.89 -1.72
N VAL A 91 0.00 6.14 -2.06
CA VAL A 91 -1.13 5.82 -1.19
C VAL A 91 -2.15 4.94 -1.90
N TYR A 92 -2.54 3.83 -1.28
CA TYR A 92 -3.63 2.98 -1.75
C TYR A 92 -4.95 3.42 -1.11
N PHE A 93 -5.70 4.29 -1.78
CA PHE A 93 -7.05 4.68 -1.37
C PHE A 93 -8.07 3.58 -1.71
N ASP A 94 -8.04 2.49 -0.97
CA ASP A 94 -8.91 1.31 -1.13
C ASP A 94 -10.11 1.27 -0.16
N SER A 95 -10.22 2.28 0.70
CA SER A 95 -11.28 2.43 1.71
C SER A 95 -11.70 3.90 1.83
N PHE A 96 -12.82 4.17 2.52
CA PHE A 96 -13.38 5.51 2.58
C PHE A 96 -12.55 6.47 3.46
N ASP A 97 -12.12 6.04 4.65
CA ASP A 97 -11.63 6.97 5.69
C ASP A 97 -10.27 6.58 6.29
N GLY A 98 -9.55 5.66 5.65
CA GLY A 98 -8.24 5.18 6.11
C GLY A 98 -8.30 4.45 7.45
N PRO A 99 -7.14 4.15 8.07
CA PRO A 99 -5.79 4.35 7.55
C PRO A 99 -5.50 3.50 6.30
N TYR A 100 -4.54 3.92 5.49
CA TYR A 100 -4.27 3.30 4.18
C TYR A 100 -2.90 2.63 4.15
N LEU A 101 -2.75 1.64 3.27
CA LEU A 101 -1.42 1.20 2.87
C LEU A 101 -0.72 2.34 2.13
N MET A 102 0.42 2.78 2.66
CA MET A 102 1.20 3.84 2.05
C MET A 102 2.71 3.65 2.19
N TRP A 103 3.44 4.20 1.23
CA TRP A 103 4.89 4.36 1.27
C TRP A 103 5.23 5.83 1.39
N ASN A 104 6.19 6.15 2.26
CA ASN A 104 6.73 7.50 2.39
C ASN A 104 8.23 7.49 2.11
N SER A 105 8.71 8.32 1.18
CA SER A 105 10.12 8.32 0.76
C SER A 105 11.09 8.82 1.83
N LYS A 106 10.61 9.53 2.86
CA LYS A 106 11.41 10.01 4.00
C LYS A 106 11.62 8.88 5.01
N GLU A 107 10.58 8.14 5.33
CA GLU A 107 10.60 7.00 6.27
C GLU A 107 11.17 5.74 5.60
N LYS A 108 11.02 5.62 4.28
CA LYS A 108 11.46 4.48 3.46
C LYS A 108 10.89 3.15 3.93
N ASP A 109 9.64 3.16 4.34
CA ASP A 109 8.93 1.95 4.74
C ASP A 109 7.47 1.99 4.26
N TRP A 110 6.89 0.79 4.12
CA TRP A 110 5.46 0.61 3.92
C TRP A 110 4.77 0.58 5.28
N GLY A 111 3.70 1.35 5.42
CA GLY A 111 2.94 1.44 6.67
C GLY A 111 1.44 1.51 6.43
N ILE A 112 0.70 1.38 7.53
CA ILE A 112 -0.73 1.71 7.60
C ILE A 112 -0.84 3.04 8.33
N ASP A 113 -1.07 4.11 7.59
CA ASP A 113 -1.09 5.47 8.12
C ASP A 113 -1.99 6.37 7.26
N PHE A 114 -2.13 7.62 7.66
CA PHE A 114 -2.80 8.66 6.88
C PHE A 114 -1.79 9.39 5.98
N PRO A 115 -2.19 9.83 4.77
CA PRO A 115 -1.33 10.61 3.88
C PRO A 115 -0.77 11.81 4.62
N LYS A 116 0.51 12.13 4.41
CA LYS A 116 1.13 13.30 5.05
C LYS A 116 1.35 14.43 4.05
N ILE A 117 1.33 14.12 2.75
CA ILE A 117 1.47 15.08 1.66
C ILE A 117 0.09 15.39 1.07
N TYR A 118 -0.45 16.58 1.39
CA TYR A 118 -1.68 17.11 0.82
C TYR A 118 -1.34 18.28 -0.09
N LYS A 119 -1.32 18.06 -1.41
CA LYS A 119 -1.06 19.14 -2.37
C LYS A 119 -1.80 18.93 -3.69
#